data_AF-A0A1I5F293-F1
#
_entry.id   AF-A0A1I5F293-F1
#
_cell.length_a   1.000
_cell.length_b   1.000
_cell.length_c   1.000
_cell.angle_alpha   90.00
_cell.angle_beta   90.00
_cell.angle_gamma   90.00
#
_symmetry.space_group_name_H-M   'P 1'
#
loop_
_entity.id
_entity.type
_entity.pdbx_description
1 polymer ?
#
loop_
_entity_poly.entity_id
_entity_poly.type
_entity_poly.pdbx_seq_one_letter_code
_entity_poly.pdbx_strand_id
1 'polypeptide(L)'
;MKLILYYSKQHARSPQHSRGGCPSGTEYLVTPFDDKDRFVADTLKEILLDSSRRPNVVTDLGELVDAEVSDKGGVSGAVVKTGFAAVKKIKPGIIPSAVDSLLDDFAGALEPFYGDYRAQGGNDFGAYLTSRSDEASDALLGVTDSRAERSSRDSIKKVYSKLRPNGKKNVEEALPRLGQLIDKHAAAV
;
A
#
# COMPACT_ATOMS: atom_id res chain seq x y z
N MET A 1 17.30 19.02 15.60
CA MET A 1 18.19 18.59 16.70
C MET A 1 17.61 18.93 18.08
N LYS A 2 16.40 18.45 18.38
CA LYS A 2 15.73 18.62 19.69
C LYS A 2 14.95 17.38 20.16
N LEU A 3 15.07 16.24 19.45
CA LEU A 3 14.33 15.02 19.78
C LEU A 3 15.15 13.99 20.59
N ILE A 4 16.48 14.15 20.67
CA ILE A 4 17.36 13.18 21.35
C ILE A 4 17.48 13.45 22.87
N LEU A 5 17.08 14.64 23.35
CA LEU A 5 17.26 15.01 24.76
C LEU A 5 16.10 14.59 25.69
N TYR A 6 14.97 14.12 25.15
CA TYR A 6 13.84 13.70 25.99
C TYR A 6 14.02 12.30 26.57
N TYR A 7 14.85 11.44 25.94
CA TYR A 7 14.99 10.02 26.32
C TYR A 7 16.02 9.72 27.41
N SER A 8 16.85 10.69 27.81
CA SER A 8 17.95 10.47 28.77
C SER A 8 17.57 10.74 30.24
N LYS A 9 16.33 11.18 30.52
CA LYS A 9 15.92 11.64 31.87
C LYS A 9 15.09 10.65 32.69
N GLN A 10 14.89 9.41 32.24
CA GLN A 10 14.05 8.41 32.94
C GLN A 10 14.80 7.19 33.49
N HIS A 11 16.13 7.10 33.33
CA HIS A 11 16.92 5.99 33.89
C HIS A 11 18.03 6.48 34.82
N ALA A 12 17.63 7.04 35.96
CA ALA A 12 18.52 7.24 37.11
C ALA A 12 18.09 6.31 38.26
N ARG A 13 18.77 5.16 38.31
CA ARG A 13 19.03 4.24 39.44
C ARG A 13 18.23 4.43 40.75
N SER A 14 17.53 3.37 41.15
CA SER A 14 17.28 3.06 42.57
C SER A 14 18.22 1.92 43.02
N PRO A 15 18.88 2.00 44.20
CA PRO A 15 19.77 0.94 44.67
C PRO A 15 19.01 -0.19 45.37
N GLN A 16 19.49 -1.42 45.15
CA GLN A 16 19.09 -2.63 45.86
C GLN A 16 19.70 -2.66 47.29
N HIS A 17 18.90 -3.01 48.31
CA HIS A 17 19.40 -3.82 49.43
C HIS A 17 18.26 -4.55 50.19
N SER A 18 18.26 -5.88 50.03
CA SER A 18 18.04 -6.97 51.00
C SER A 18 17.00 -6.85 52.14
N ARG A 19 16.09 -7.83 52.21
CA ARG A 19 15.97 -8.85 53.31
C ARG A 19 14.76 -9.77 53.12
N GLY A 20 15.02 -11.08 53.10
CA GLY A 20 14.28 -12.12 53.86
C GLY A 20 12.97 -12.69 53.31
N GLY A 21 12.93 -14.03 53.19
CA GLY A 21 11.70 -14.83 53.34
C GLY A 21 11.38 -15.77 52.17
N CYS A 22 11.72 -17.05 52.31
CA CYS A 22 10.99 -18.12 51.60
C CYS A 22 9.64 -18.35 52.29
N PRO A 23 8.57 -18.54 51.50
CA PRO A 23 7.71 -19.69 51.75
C PRO A 23 7.46 -20.52 50.48
N SER A 24 7.42 -21.82 50.72
CA SER A 24 7.00 -22.89 49.81
C SER A 24 5.57 -22.70 49.30
N GLY A 25 5.34 -22.96 48.01
CA GLY A 25 4.05 -23.40 47.48
C GLY A 25 3.59 -22.74 46.18
N THR A 26 3.19 -23.60 45.23
CA THR A 26 2.20 -23.36 44.14
C THR A 26 2.72 -22.82 42.80
N GLU A 27 2.82 -23.75 41.85
CA GLU A 27 2.28 -23.77 40.48
C GLU A 27 1.85 -22.45 39.77
N TYR A 28 2.12 -22.44 38.45
CA TYR A 28 1.68 -21.54 37.38
C TYR A 28 2.29 -20.13 37.31
N LEU A 29 3.09 -19.89 36.26
CA LEU A 29 2.67 -19.09 35.09
C LEU A 29 3.90 -18.79 34.21
N VAL A 30 3.93 -19.43 33.04
CA VAL A 30 4.55 -18.83 31.84
C VAL A 30 3.85 -17.49 31.61
N THR A 31 4.56 -16.38 31.76
CA THR A 31 4.12 -15.07 31.25
C THR A 31 4.91 -14.69 30.01
N PRO A 32 4.26 -13.97 29.08
CA PRO A 32 4.54 -14.00 27.66
C PRO A 32 5.64 -13.03 27.28
N PHE A 33 6.19 -13.25 26.07
CA PHE A 33 6.94 -12.28 25.30
C PHE A 33 6.46 -10.84 25.55
N ASP A 34 7.41 -9.96 25.88
CA ASP A 34 7.25 -8.51 26.00
C ASP A 34 6.34 -7.95 24.89
N ASP A 35 5.15 -7.48 25.26
CA ASP A 35 4.15 -6.86 24.37
C ASP A 35 4.54 -5.41 23.98
N LYS A 36 5.76 -4.98 24.30
CA LYS A 36 6.24 -3.60 24.07
C LYS A 36 6.65 -3.31 22.63
N ASP A 37 6.74 -4.33 21.77
CA ASP A 37 7.06 -4.16 20.36
C ASP A 37 5.83 -4.12 19.43
N ARG A 38 4.60 -4.27 19.95
CA ARG A 38 3.37 -4.35 19.13
C ARG A 38 2.70 -3.02 18.75
N PHE A 39 3.36 -1.88 18.94
CA PHE A 39 2.79 -0.56 18.59
C PHE A 39 3.63 0.23 17.59
N VAL A 40 4.27 -0.45 16.64
CA VAL A 40 4.68 0.19 15.38
C VAL A 40 3.51 0.02 14.43
N ALA A 41 2.91 1.11 13.95
CA ALA A 41 1.89 1.03 12.92
C ALA A 41 2.50 0.37 11.67
N ASP A 42 1.85 -0.66 11.14
CA ASP A 42 2.34 -1.37 9.96
C ASP A 42 2.57 -0.39 8.80
N THR A 43 3.70 -0.54 8.13
CA THR A 43 4.01 0.20 6.90
C THR A 43 3.14 -0.30 5.75
N LEU A 44 2.93 0.54 4.74
CA LEU A 44 2.14 0.13 3.57
C LEU A 44 2.78 -1.09 2.87
N LYS A 45 4.11 -1.14 2.82
CA LYS A 45 4.84 -2.31 2.30
C LYS A 45 4.58 -3.58 3.10
N GLU A 46 4.59 -3.54 4.43
CA GLU A 46 4.24 -4.72 5.24
C GLU A 46 2.79 -5.16 4.97
N ILE A 47 1.88 -4.19 4.83
CA ILE A 47 0.47 -4.44 4.52
C ILE A 47 0.25 -5.01 3.11
N LEU A 48 1.01 -4.62 2.10
CA LEU A 48 0.73 -5.05 0.71
C LEU A 48 1.65 -6.16 0.20
N LEU A 49 2.86 -6.28 0.76
CA LEU A 49 3.91 -7.14 0.20
C LEU A 49 4.22 -8.38 1.03
N ASP A 50 3.57 -8.55 2.19
CA ASP A 50 3.70 -9.80 2.96
C ASP A 50 3.36 -11.01 2.08
N SER A 51 4.25 -12.01 2.07
CA SER A 51 4.17 -13.15 1.15
C SER A 51 2.89 -13.99 1.31
N SER A 52 2.33 -14.05 2.52
CA SER A 52 1.10 -14.79 2.79
C SER A 52 -0.16 -14.04 2.34
N ARG A 53 -0.07 -12.71 2.20
CA ARG A 53 -1.20 -11.83 1.87
C ARG A 53 -1.16 -11.31 0.44
N ARG A 54 0.03 -11.18 -0.15
CA ARG A 54 0.24 -10.66 -1.51
C ARG A 54 -0.66 -11.30 -2.58
N PRO A 55 -0.91 -12.63 -2.61
CA PRO A 55 -1.80 -13.21 -3.62
C PRO A 55 -3.22 -12.63 -3.59
N ASN A 56 -3.75 -12.36 -2.39
CA ASN A 56 -5.08 -11.75 -2.21
C ASN A 56 -5.05 -10.27 -2.60
N VAL A 57 -4.00 -9.54 -2.23
CA VAL A 57 -3.80 -8.14 -2.64
C VAL A 57 -3.76 -8.00 -4.16
N VAL A 58 -3.01 -8.86 -4.85
CA VAL A 58 -2.92 -8.87 -6.32
C VAL A 58 -4.28 -9.19 -6.95
N THR A 59 -5.03 -10.12 -6.37
CA THR A 59 -6.36 -10.51 -6.85
C THR A 59 -7.33 -9.32 -6.74
N ASP A 60 -7.44 -8.73 -5.55
CA ASP A 60 -8.35 -7.61 -5.30
C ASP A 60 -7.99 -6.37 -6.12
N LEU A 61 -6.69 -6.07 -6.28
CA LEU A 61 -6.24 -4.99 -7.17
C LEU A 61 -6.54 -5.28 -8.64
N GLY A 62 -6.46 -6.54 -9.08
CA GLY A 62 -6.86 -6.94 -10.41
C GLY A 62 -8.36 -6.73 -10.66
N GLU A 63 -9.19 -7.09 -9.68
CA GLU A 63 -10.65 -6.85 -9.71
C GLU A 63 -10.98 -5.36 -9.70
N LEU A 64 -10.24 -4.55 -8.93
CA LEU A 64 -10.36 -3.10 -8.94
C LEU A 64 -10.12 -2.53 -10.35
N VAL A 65 -9.04 -2.95 -11.03
CA VAL A 65 -8.76 -2.51 -12.40
C VAL A 65 -9.89 -2.90 -13.35
N ASP A 66 -10.43 -4.12 -13.22
CA ASP A 66 -11.58 -4.57 -14.01
C ASP A 66 -12.82 -3.69 -13.77
N ALA A 67 -13.11 -3.34 -12.52
CA ALA A 67 -14.23 -2.47 -12.15
C ALA A 67 -14.07 -1.05 -12.69
N GLU A 68 -12.88 -0.44 -12.53
CA GLU A 68 -12.60 0.90 -13.03
C GLU A 68 -12.72 1.01 -14.56
N VAL A 69 -12.30 -0.03 -15.29
CA VAL A 69 -12.49 -0.08 -16.74
C VAL A 69 -13.97 -0.26 -17.10
N SER A 70 -14.67 -1.16 -16.39
CA SER A 70 -16.09 -1.43 -16.61
C SER A 70 -16.98 -0.22 -16.38
N ASP A 71 -16.60 0.68 -15.47
CA ASP A 71 -17.40 1.86 -15.15
C ASP A 71 -17.16 3.05 -16.08
N LYS A 72 -16.17 3.00 -16.98
CA LYS A 72 -15.89 4.12 -17.89
C LYS A 72 -17.08 4.44 -18.79
N GLY A 73 -17.50 5.71 -18.80
CA GLY A 73 -18.61 6.19 -19.61
C GLY A 73 -18.18 6.77 -20.97
N GLY A 74 -19.17 7.03 -21.84
CA GLY A 74 -18.99 7.76 -23.09
C GLY A 74 -18.24 7.00 -24.20
N VAL A 75 -18.02 7.68 -25.33
CA VAL A 75 -17.38 7.09 -26.53
C VAL A 75 -15.95 6.63 -26.22
N SER A 76 -15.18 7.41 -25.46
CA SER A 76 -13.83 7.03 -25.02
C SER A 76 -13.86 5.83 -24.07
N GLY A 77 -14.83 5.74 -23.17
CA GLY A 77 -15.01 4.60 -22.28
C GLY A 77 -15.28 3.30 -23.02
N ALA A 78 -16.12 3.32 -24.06
CA ALA A 78 -16.39 2.14 -24.89
C ALA A 78 -15.12 1.61 -25.59
N VAL A 79 -14.26 2.51 -26.07
CA VAL A 79 -12.96 2.15 -26.67
C VAL A 79 -12.04 1.51 -25.63
N VAL A 80 -11.94 2.08 -24.43
CA VAL A 80 -11.11 1.53 -23.35
C VAL A 80 -11.59 0.13 -22.94
N LYS A 81 -12.89 -0.05 -22.72
CA LYS A 81 -13.47 -1.36 -22.37
C LYS A 81 -13.18 -2.43 -23.42
N THR A 82 -13.40 -2.10 -24.69
CA THR A 82 -13.19 -3.04 -25.81
C THR A 82 -11.72 -3.42 -25.93
N GLY A 83 -10.81 -2.44 -25.88
CA GLY A 83 -9.37 -2.68 -25.94
C GLY A 83 -8.88 -3.55 -24.77
N PHE A 84 -9.33 -3.23 -23.55
CA PHE A 84 -9.00 -3.99 -22.36
C PHE A 84 -9.51 -5.44 -22.41
N ALA A 85 -10.76 -5.66 -22.83
CA ALA A 85 -11.32 -6.99 -23.02
C ALA A 85 -10.55 -7.81 -24.08
N ALA A 86 -10.15 -7.18 -25.19
CA ALA A 86 -9.34 -7.83 -26.21
C ALA A 86 -7.97 -8.28 -25.66
N VAL A 87 -7.31 -7.45 -24.85
CA VAL A 87 -6.03 -7.79 -24.20
C VAL A 87 -6.18 -8.98 -23.26
N LYS A 88 -7.23 -8.99 -22.41
CA LYS A 88 -7.53 -10.14 -21.53
C LYS A 88 -7.78 -11.42 -22.32
N LYS A 89 -8.46 -11.35 -23.47
CA LYS A 89 -8.73 -12.51 -24.33
C LYS A 89 -7.46 -13.07 -24.99
N ILE A 90 -6.56 -12.19 -25.43
CA ILE A 90 -5.29 -12.58 -26.07
C ILE A 90 -4.33 -13.19 -25.06
N LYS A 91 -4.26 -12.62 -23.85
CA LYS A 91 -3.40 -13.11 -22.77
C LYS A 91 -4.19 -13.21 -21.46
N PRO A 92 -4.81 -14.37 -21.19
CA PRO A 92 -5.43 -14.64 -19.89
C PRO A 92 -4.42 -14.42 -18.75
N GLY A 93 -4.87 -13.82 -17.65
CA GLY A 93 -4.01 -13.51 -16.50
C GLY A 93 -3.10 -12.29 -16.66
N ILE A 94 -3.14 -11.56 -17.79
CA ILE A 94 -2.28 -10.38 -18.00
C ILE A 94 -2.46 -9.29 -16.94
N ILE A 95 -3.67 -9.08 -16.43
CA ILE A 95 -3.97 -8.06 -15.42
C ILE A 95 -3.33 -8.40 -14.07
N PRO A 96 -3.64 -9.53 -13.41
CA PRO A 96 -2.99 -9.88 -12.14
C PRO A 96 -1.47 -9.99 -12.28
N SER A 97 -0.94 -10.50 -13.40
CA SER A 97 0.51 -10.50 -13.63
C SER A 97 1.11 -9.10 -13.74
N ALA A 98 0.41 -8.15 -14.37
CA ALA A 98 0.89 -6.77 -14.48
C ALA A 98 0.87 -6.08 -13.11
N VAL A 99 -0.23 -6.22 -12.36
CA VAL A 99 -0.39 -5.73 -10.99
C VAL A 99 0.71 -6.26 -10.10
N ASP A 100 0.90 -7.58 -10.05
CA ASP A 100 1.95 -8.22 -9.26
C ASP A 100 3.34 -7.70 -9.62
N SER A 101 3.63 -7.50 -10.91
CA SER A 101 4.94 -7.02 -11.36
C SER A 101 5.24 -5.54 -11.06
N LEU A 102 4.26 -4.77 -10.59
CA LEU A 102 4.35 -3.34 -10.28
C LEU A 102 4.06 -3.04 -8.80
N LEU A 103 3.55 -4.01 -8.04
CA LEU A 103 3.02 -3.81 -6.70
C LEU A 103 4.06 -3.24 -5.73
N ASP A 104 5.30 -3.72 -5.79
CA ASP A 104 6.40 -3.26 -4.93
C ASP A 104 6.71 -1.76 -5.16
N ASP A 105 6.77 -1.36 -6.43
CA ASP A 105 7.04 0.02 -6.82
C ASP A 105 5.85 0.94 -6.47
N PHE A 106 4.61 0.46 -6.66
CA PHE A 106 3.42 1.21 -6.26
C PHE A 106 3.29 1.35 -4.74
N ALA A 107 3.57 0.29 -3.97
CA ALA A 107 3.61 0.36 -2.51
C ALA A 107 4.68 1.36 -2.06
N GLY A 108 5.86 1.35 -2.70
CA GLY A 108 6.90 2.36 -2.47
C GLY A 108 6.46 3.79 -2.77
N ALA A 109 5.74 4.01 -3.86
CA ALA A 109 5.24 5.33 -4.25
C ALA A 109 4.15 5.87 -3.31
N LEU A 110 3.30 4.98 -2.78
CA LEU A 110 2.21 5.34 -1.85
C LEU A 110 2.64 5.38 -0.38
N GLU A 111 3.79 4.79 -0.01
CA GLU A 111 4.28 4.75 1.38
C GLU A 111 4.30 6.14 2.06
N PRO A 112 4.80 7.23 1.42
CA PRO A 112 4.79 8.55 2.05
C PRO A 112 3.37 9.09 2.31
N PHE A 113 2.44 8.82 1.39
CA PHE A 113 1.03 9.20 1.53
C PHE A 113 0.36 8.44 2.67
N TYR A 114 0.61 7.13 2.75
CA TYR A 114 0.08 6.30 3.82
C TYR A 114 0.66 6.69 5.19
N GLY A 115 1.96 6.95 5.27
CA GLY A 115 2.60 7.43 6.50
C GLY A 115 2.02 8.75 7.02
N ASP A 116 1.84 9.74 6.15
CA ASP A 116 1.21 11.03 6.51
C ASP A 116 -0.26 10.85 6.91
N TYR A 117 -1.02 10.05 6.16
CA TYR A 117 -2.40 9.67 6.50
C TYR A 117 -2.50 9.06 7.91
N ARG A 118 -1.64 8.11 8.26
CA ARG A 118 -1.62 7.46 9.57
C ARG A 118 -1.19 8.43 10.68
N ALA A 119 -0.21 9.30 10.43
CA ALA A 119 0.23 10.31 11.38
C ALA A 119 -0.88 11.34 11.73
N GLN A 120 -1.84 11.55 10.81
CA GLN A 120 -3.01 12.41 11.02
C GLN A 120 -4.20 11.70 11.69
N GLY A 121 -4.03 10.45 12.14
CA GLY A 121 -5.06 9.66 12.82
C GLY A 121 -5.92 8.79 11.90
N GLY A 122 -5.58 8.72 10.61
CA GLY A 122 -6.11 7.84 9.56
C GLY A 122 -7.48 7.18 9.76
N ASN A 123 -8.51 7.75 9.11
CA ASN A 123 -9.89 7.22 9.11
C ASN A 123 -10.37 6.66 7.76
N ASP A 124 -10.00 7.32 6.66
CA ASP A 124 -10.38 6.95 5.28
C ASP A 124 -9.24 7.33 4.33
N PHE A 125 -8.48 6.33 3.87
CA PHE A 125 -7.35 6.54 2.96
C PHE A 125 -7.80 6.89 1.55
N GLY A 126 -8.98 6.44 1.12
CA GLY A 126 -9.59 6.81 -0.15
C GLY A 126 -9.88 8.31 -0.22
N ALA A 127 -10.51 8.87 0.82
CA ALA A 127 -10.73 10.30 0.95
C ALA A 127 -9.41 11.08 1.04
N TYR A 128 -8.42 10.56 1.77
CA TYR A 128 -7.10 11.17 1.86
C TYR A 128 -6.43 11.27 0.47
N LEU A 129 -6.35 10.17 -0.29
CA LEU A 129 -5.79 10.17 -1.65
C LEU A 129 -6.57 11.09 -2.59
N THR A 130 -7.89 11.15 -2.45
CA THR A 130 -8.75 12.05 -3.25
C THR A 130 -8.43 13.52 -2.97
N SER A 131 -8.18 13.90 -1.72
CA SER A 131 -7.81 15.28 -1.38
C SER A 131 -6.41 15.67 -1.87
N ARG A 132 -5.57 14.69 -2.23
CA ARG A 132 -4.24 14.86 -2.81
C ARG A 132 -4.13 14.22 -4.21
N SER A 133 -5.21 14.25 -4.98
CA SER A 133 -5.34 13.44 -6.21
C SER A 133 -4.23 13.70 -7.22
N ASP A 134 -3.82 14.96 -7.37
CA ASP A 134 -2.76 15.38 -8.29
C ASP A 134 -1.41 14.73 -7.93
N GLU A 135 -0.99 14.87 -6.68
CA GLU A 135 0.26 14.32 -6.15
C GLU A 135 0.26 12.78 -6.16
N ALA A 136 -0.83 12.16 -5.70
CA ALA A 136 -0.94 10.70 -5.63
C ALA A 136 -0.97 10.06 -7.01
N SER A 137 -1.68 10.68 -7.97
CA SER A 137 -1.73 10.17 -9.34
C SER A 137 -0.38 10.31 -10.06
N ASP A 138 0.34 11.42 -9.86
CA ASP A 138 1.68 11.58 -10.42
C ASP A 138 2.69 10.61 -9.80
N ALA A 139 2.59 10.32 -8.50
CA ALA A 139 3.44 9.32 -7.84
C ALA A 139 3.23 7.91 -8.44
N LEU A 140 1.97 7.49 -8.65
CA LEU A 140 1.64 6.22 -9.27
C LEU A 140 2.06 6.18 -10.75
N LEU A 141 1.77 7.23 -11.51
CA LEU A 141 2.15 7.29 -12.93
C LEU A 141 3.68 7.32 -13.10
N GLY A 142 4.41 7.92 -12.16
CA GLY A 142 5.88 7.92 -12.14
C GLY A 142 6.49 6.51 -12.15
N VAL A 143 5.81 5.54 -11.52
CA VAL A 143 6.21 4.11 -11.58
C VAL A 143 6.09 3.57 -13.00
N THR A 144 4.96 3.80 -13.67
CA THR A 144 4.76 3.30 -15.04
C THR A 144 5.55 4.09 -16.08
N ASP A 145 5.78 5.39 -15.85
CA ASP A 145 6.67 6.24 -16.65
C ASP A 145 8.09 5.66 -16.62
N SER A 146 8.62 5.44 -15.41
CA SER A 146 9.91 4.79 -15.19
C SER A 146 10.02 3.41 -15.84
N ARG A 147 8.98 2.59 -15.74
CA ARG A 147 8.94 1.25 -16.34
C ARG A 147 8.98 1.30 -17.87
N ALA A 148 8.27 2.25 -18.46
CA ALA A 148 8.27 2.45 -19.91
C ALA A 148 9.62 2.97 -20.41
N GLU A 149 10.21 3.95 -19.73
CA GLU A 149 11.53 4.51 -20.05
C GLU A 149 12.63 3.44 -20.06
N ARG A 150 12.66 2.60 -19.02
CA ARG A 150 13.63 1.49 -18.87
C ARG A 150 13.37 0.31 -19.81
N SER A 151 12.24 0.28 -20.52
CA SER A 151 11.93 -0.82 -21.42
C SER A 151 12.86 -0.83 -22.64
N SER A 152 13.46 -1.97 -22.93
CA SER A 152 14.19 -2.18 -24.20
C SER A 152 13.25 -2.40 -25.39
N ARG A 153 11.93 -2.46 -25.16
CA ARG A 153 10.93 -2.78 -26.19
C ARG A 153 10.26 -1.49 -26.69
N ASP A 154 10.64 -1.04 -27.87
CA ASP A 154 10.08 0.17 -28.51
C ASP A 154 8.55 0.12 -28.65
N SER A 155 7.99 -1.06 -28.89
CA SER A 155 6.54 -1.24 -28.96
C SER A 155 5.84 -0.92 -27.63
N ILE A 156 6.44 -1.27 -26.49
CA ILE A 156 5.91 -0.94 -25.16
C ILE A 156 5.96 0.57 -24.94
N LYS A 157 7.12 1.19 -25.22
CA LYS A 157 7.29 2.65 -25.13
C LYS A 157 6.23 3.39 -25.94
N LYS A 158 6.04 3.03 -27.20
CA LYS A 158 5.07 3.65 -28.11
C LYS A 158 3.62 3.49 -27.64
N VAL A 159 3.24 2.31 -27.17
CA VAL A 159 1.89 2.08 -26.64
C VAL A 159 1.68 2.92 -25.39
N TYR A 160 2.64 2.91 -24.47
CA TYR A 160 2.55 3.68 -23.24
C TYR A 160 2.42 5.19 -23.49
N SER A 161 3.27 5.78 -24.35
CA SER A 161 3.22 7.21 -24.67
C SER A 161 1.86 7.66 -25.25
N LYS A 162 1.14 6.78 -25.95
CA LYS A 162 -0.21 7.08 -26.46
C LYS A 162 -1.29 7.05 -25.38
N LEU A 163 -1.12 6.20 -24.36
CA LEU A 163 -2.09 6.05 -23.27
C LEU A 163 -1.87 7.09 -22.17
N ARG A 164 -0.62 7.48 -21.92
CA ARG A 164 -0.21 8.38 -20.84
C ARG A 164 -0.97 9.71 -20.75
N PRO A 165 -1.36 10.38 -21.85
CA PRO A 165 -2.14 11.63 -21.77
C PRO A 165 -3.48 11.48 -21.05
N ASN A 166 -4.11 10.29 -21.08
CA ASN A 166 -5.34 10.01 -20.35
C ASN A 166 -5.08 9.29 -19.01
N GLY A 167 -3.82 8.91 -18.74
CA GLY A 167 -3.45 8.12 -17.57
C GLY A 167 -3.80 8.82 -16.26
N LYS A 168 -3.47 10.11 -16.14
CA LYS A 168 -3.68 10.86 -14.89
C LYS A 168 -5.14 10.90 -14.48
N LYS A 169 -6.02 11.34 -15.39
CA LYS A 169 -7.47 11.32 -15.18
C LYS A 169 -7.97 9.94 -14.75
N ASN A 170 -7.54 8.88 -15.43
CA ASN A 170 -7.99 7.52 -15.09
C ASN A 170 -7.51 7.07 -13.70
N VAL A 171 -6.30 7.47 -13.29
CA VAL A 171 -5.77 7.16 -11.95
C VAL A 171 -6.51 7.96 -10.89
N GLU A 172 -6.72 9.26 -11.09
CA GLU A 172 -7.48 10.12 -10.18
C GLU A 172 -8.90 9.60 -9.93
N GLU A 173 -9.59 9.15 -10.98
CA GLU A 173 -10.92 8.51 -10.88
C GLU A 173 -10.91 7.24 -10.01
N ALA A 174 -9.78 6.52 -9.98
CA ALA A 174 -9.64 5.25 -9.27
C ALA A 174 -9.13 5.39 -7.82
N LEU A 175 -8.53 6.54 -7.47
CA LEU A 175 -7.94 6.77 -6.13
C LEU A 175 -8.90 6.50 -4.96
N PRO A 176 -10.19 6.88 -5.00
CA PRO A 176 -11.10 6.61 -3.89
C PRO A 176 -11.24 5.11 -3.60
N ARG A 177 -11.47 4.29 -4.65
CA ARG A 177 -11.63 2.84 -4.51
C ARG A 177 -10.30 2.15 -4.19
N LEU A 178 -9.18 2.64 -4.72
CA LEU A 178 -7.85 2.16 -4.37
C LEU A 178 -7.56 2.35 -2.88
N GLY A 179 -7.82 3.55 -2.33
CA GLY A 179 -7.57 3.81 -0.92
C GLY A 179 -8.46 2.96 -0.01
N GLN A 180 -9.74 2.80 -0.33
CA GLN A 180 -10.65 1.90 0.39
C GLN A 180 -10.17 0.44 0.37
N LEU A 181 -9.65 -0.02 -0.77
CA LEU A 181 -9.10 -1.37 -0.87
C LEU A 181 -7.85 -1.54 0.01
N ILE A 182 -6.99 -0.53 0.06
CA ILE A 182 -5.82 -0.53 0.94
C ILE A 182 -6.25 -0.54 2.41
N ASP A 183 -7.25 0.27 2.81
CA ASP A 183 -7.79 0.23 4.17
C ASP A 183 -8.35 -1.15 4.53
N LYS A 184 -9.06 -1.82 3.60
CA LYS A 184 -9.52 -3.21 3.77
C LYS A 184 -8.37 -4.16 4.07
N HIS A 185 -7.26 -4.07 3.33
CA HIS A 185 -6.10 -4.91 3.58
C HIS A 185 -5.38 -4.55 4.89
N ALA A 186 -5.29 -3.27 5.22
CA ALA A 186 -4.69 -2.80 6.48
C ALA A 186 -5.46 -3.28 7.71
N ALA A 187 -6.80 -3.31 7.65
CA ALA A 187 -7.66 -3.80 8.73
C ALA A 187 -7.56 -5.33 8.96
N ALA A 188 -6.91 -6.05 8.04
CA ALA A 188 -6.70 -7.50 8.13
C ALA A 188 -5.29 -7.88 8.61
N VAL A 189 -4.51 -6.90 9.08
CA VAL A 189 -3.19 -7.09 9.73
C VAL A 189 -3.36 -7.06 11.24
#